data_AF-A0A6G4X2E7-F1
#
_entry.id   AF-A0A6G4X2E7-F1
#
_cell.length_a   1.000
_cell.length_b   1.000
_cell.length_c   1.000
_cell.angle_alpha   90.00
_cell.angle_beta   90.00
_cell.angle_gamma   90.00
#
_symmetry.space_group_name_H-M   'P 1'
#
loop_
_entity.id
_entity.type
_entity.pdbx_description
1 polymer ?
#
loop_
_entity_poly.entity_id
_entity_poly.type
_entity_poly.pdbx_seq_one_letter_code
_entity_poly.pdbx_strand_id
1 'polypeptide(L)'
;MKRTRYATVAIGAITLASGLLLSLTSCTEDPPKRDYSVPDRLCDLKVPKSQYSELFGPGEELKTDGVGESWGNANGHKGERLCQYFVDGDIELWIEGDWRMSGKEESLLSSPRAVAKFYGKKPPRDFPGKFKAATWQRGAAAVVDCTQPEHESRDRYMVIVKTGEDRFDGDSSRAHEALGELVQSVTAEVNEHLVCEGDY
;
A
#
# COMPACT_ATOMS: atom_id res chain seq x y z
N MET A 1 21.10 56.58 -41.65
CA MET A 1 21.33 56.33 -43.10
C MET A 1 21.97 54.95 -43.28
N LYS A 2 21.21 53.98 -43.79
CA LYS A 2 21.60 52.92 -44.75
C LYS A 2 20.48 51.87 -44.76
N ARG A 3 19.63 51.98 -45.78
CA ARG A 3 18.63 50.99 -46.16
C ARG A 3 19.34 49.92 -47.00
N THR A 4 19.10 48.65 -46.73
CA THR A 4 19.34 47.58 -47.69
C THR A 4 18.11 46.68 -47.73
N ARG A 5 17.65 46.43 -48.96
CA ARG A 5 16.38 45.81 -49.33
C ARG A 5 16.63 44.39 -49.86
N TYR A 6 15.53 43.59 -49.86
CA TYR A 6 15.26 42.38 -50.65
C TYR A 6 16.01 41.10 -50.20
N ALA A 7 15.46 39.88 -50.26
CA ALA A 7 14.50 39.36 -51.23
C ALA A 7 13.58 38.26 -50.65
N THR A 8 12.35 38.30 -51.13
CA THR A 8 11.35 37.22 -51.10
C THR A 8 11.79 36.09 -52.04
N VAL A 9 11.80 34.84 -51.58
CA VAL A 9 11.82 33.65 -52.45
C VAL A 9 10.74 32.68 -52.00
N ALA A 10 10.06 32.14 -53.01
CA ALA A 10 8.77 31.47 -52.96
C ALA A 10 8.84 29.99 -52.56
N ILE A 11 7.75 29.56 -51.90
CA ILE A 11 6.90 28.39 -52.21
C ILE A 11 7.63 27.13 -52.72
N GLY A 12 7.64 26.11 -51.86
CA GLY A 12 7.83 24.72 -52.24
C GLY A 12 7.12 23.81 -51.24
N ALA A 13 5.81 23.65 -51.42
CA ALA A 13 5.05 22.62 -50.71
C ALA A 13 5.36 21.26 -51.35
N ILE A 14 6.11 20.41 -50.65
CA ILE A 14 6.25 18.99 -50.98
C ILE A 14 5.54 18.20 -49.89
N THR A 15 4.30 17.83 -50.20
CA THR A 15 3.46 16.93 -49.42
C THR A 15 3.89 15.50 -49.74
N LEU A 16 4.93 15.00 -49.06
CA LEU A 16 5.24 13.56 -49.04
C LEU A 16 4.49 12.93 -47.86
N ALA A 17 3.26 12.52 -48.13
CA ALA A 17 2.46 11.68 -47.24
C ALA A 17 3.04 10.25 -47.25
N SER A 18 4.17 10.06 -46.57
CA SER A 18 4.66 8.74 -46.21
C SER A 18 3.81 8.22 -45.04
N GLY A 19 2.76 7.48 -45.38
CA GLY A 19 1.96 6.73 -44.42
C GLY A 19 2.78 5.64 -43.75
N LEU A 20 3.47 6.00 -42.66
CA LEU A 20 3.93 5.04 -41.68
C LEU A 20 2.68 4.49 -40.97
N LEU A 21 2.21 3.32 -41.42
CA LEU A 21 1.35 2.45 -40.63
C LEU A 21 2.17 1.98 -39.42
N LEU A 22 2.31 2.84 -38.42
CA LEU A 22 2.69 2.46 -37.07
C LEU A 22 1.60 1.52 -36.60
N SER A 23 1.84 0.23 -36.83
CA SER A 23 1.13 -0.84 -36.15
C SER A 23 1.47 -0.67 -34.68
N LEU A 24 0.67 0.14 -33.99
CA LEU A 24 0.56 0.14 -32.55
C LEU A 24 0.00 -1.23 -32.18
N THR A 25 0.83 -2.27 -32.25
CA THR A 25 0.66 -3.43 -31.40
C THR A 25 0.87 -2.91 -29.99
N SER A 26 -0.18 -2.26 -29.47
CA SER A 26 -0.40 -2.12 -28.05
C SER A 26 -0.28 -3.52 -27.52
N CYS A 27 0.90 -3.85 -26.98
CA CYS A 27 1.13 -5.03 -26.17
C CYS A 27 0.22 -4.89 -24.96
N THR A 28 -1.04 -5.18 -25.17
CA THR A 28 -2.01 -5.42 -24.12
C THR A 28 -1.68 -6.84 -23.72
N GLU A 29 -0.61 -7.01 -22.94
CA GLU A 29 -0.38 -8.26 -22.26
C GLU A 29 -1.65 -8.51 -21.45
N ASP A 30 -2.34 -9.61 -21.76
CA ASP A 30 -3.54 -9.99 -21.05
C ASP A 30 -3.21 -9.97 -19.55
N PRO A 31 -4.07 -9.36 -18.72
CA PRO A 31 -3.81 -9.29 -17.30
C PRO A 31 -3.56 -10.71 -16.77
N PRO A 32 -2.60 -10.88 -15.83
CA PRO A 32 -2.25 -12.19 -15.30
C PRO A 32 -3.52 -12.95 -14.87
N LYS A 33 -3.73 -14.13 -15.45
CA LYS A 33 -4.94 -14.92 -15.28
C LYS A 33 -5.06 -15.38 -13.82
N ARG A 34 -6.24 -15.16 -13.23
CA ARG A 34 -6.62 -15.63 -11.89
C ARG A 34 -7.83 -16.53 -12.03
N ASP A 35 -7.78 -17.73 -11.47
CA ASP A 35 -8.92 -18.66 -11.47
C ASP A 35 -9.70 -18.63 -10.14
N TYR A 36 -9.32 -17.73 -9.23
CA TYR A 36 -9.99 -17.45 -7.97
C TYR A 36 -10.63 -16.05 -7.94
N SER A 37 -11.60 -15.86 -7.04
CA SER A 37 -12.17 -14.55 -6.75
C SER A 37 -11.46 -13.88 -5.58
N VAL A 38 -11.02 -12.64 -5.76
CA VAL A 38 -10.60 -11.77 -4.64
C VAL A 38 -11.83 -11.48 -3.77
N PRO A 39 -11.74 -11.55 -2.42
CA PRO A 39 -12.87 -11.24 -1.54
C PRO A 39 -13.32 -9.78 -1.67
N ASP A 40 -14.53 -9.48 -1.23
CA ASP A 40 -15.04 -8.09 -1.21
C ASP A 40 -14.68 -7.35 0.10
N ARG A 41 -14.18 -8.10 1.09
CA ARG A 41 -13.69 -7.58 2.37
C ARG A 41 -12.25 -8.05 2.60
N LEU A 42 -11.43 -7.18 3.17
CA LEU A 42 -10.04 -7.45 3.45
C LEU A 42 -9.84 -7.64 4.96
N CYS A 43 -9.55 -8.84 5.42
CA CYS A 43 -9.44 -9.18 6.84
C CYS A 43 -10.68 -8.73 7.64
N ASP A 44 -11.86 -9.01 7.07
CA ASP A 44 -13.18 -8.55 7.52
C ASP A 44 -13.39 -7.03 7.58
N LEU A 45 -12.44 -6.20 7.12
CA LEU A 45 -12.55 -4.75 7.01
C LEU A 45 -13.26 -4.33 5.72
N LYS A 46 -13.95 -3.18 5.73
CA LYS A 46 -14.65 -2.63 4.54
C LYS A 46 -13.72 -1.76 3.69
N VAL A 47 -12.56 -2.31 3.34
CA VAL A 47 -11.64 -1.63 2.41
C VAL A 47 -12.16 -1.78 0.98
N PRO A 48 -12.15 -0.73 0.14
CA PRO A 48 -12.53 -0.84 -1.27
C PRO A 48 -11.66 -1.86 -2.02
N LYS A 49 -12.30 -2.81 -2.71
CA LYS A 49 -11.62 -3.88 -3.47
C LYS A 49 -10.56 -3.37 -4.44
N SER A 50 -10.80 -2.22 -5.07
CA SER A 50 -9.86 -1.57 -6.00
C SER A 50 -8.50 -1.24 -5.39
N GLN A 51 -8.39 -1.11 -4.06
CA GLN A 51 -7.14 -0.75 -3.38
C GLN A 51 -6.26 -1.96 -3.04
N TYR A 52 -6.79 -3.17 -3.07
CA TYR A 52 -6.01 -4.38 -2.75
C TYR A 52 -6.07 -5.44 -3.83
N SER A 53 -7.04 -5.41 -4.75
CA SER A 53 -7.20 -6.47 -5.74
C SER A 53 -5.98 -6.64 -6.64
N GLU A 54 -5.23 -5.57 -6.90
CA GLU A 54 -4.00 -5.67 -7.69
C GLU A 54 -2.82 -6.29 -6.94
N LEU A 55 -2.92 -6.48 -5.62
CA LEU A 55 -1.87 -7.08 -4.79
C LEU A 55 -1.91 -8.61 -4.80
N PHE A 56 -2.87 -9.21 -5.50
CA PHE A 56 -2.98 -10.66 -5.60
C PHE A 56 -2.41 -11.13 -6.94
N GLY A 57 -1.48 -12.09 -6.90
CA GLY A 57 -0.83 -12.75 -8.04
C GLY A 57 -1.77 -13.38 -9.07
N PRO A 58 -1.26 -13.81 -10.24
CA PRO A 58 -1.89 -14.92 -10.94
C PRO A 58 -1.95 -16.17 -10.03
N GLY A 59 -2.86 -17.08 -10.30
CA GLY A 59 -2.93 -18.36 -9.58
C GLY A 59 -4.30 -19.02 -9.64
N GLU A 60 -4.40 -20.19 -9.03
CA GLU A 60 -5.60 -21.04 -9.06
C GLU A 60 -6.45 -20.90 -7.79
N GLU A 61 -5.81 -20.81 -6.63
CA GLU A 61 -6.50 -20.86 -5.34
C GLU A 61 -6.06 -19.72 -4.41
N LEU A 62 -7.05 -19.00 -3.87
CA LEU A 62 -6.84 -18.01 -2.82
C LEU A 62 -7.26 -18.59 -1.47
N LYS A 63 -6.31 -18.67 -0.54
CA LYS A 63 -6.54 -19.03 0.86
C LYS A 63 -6.30 -17.83 1.76
N THR A 64 -6.91 -17.84 2.93
CA THR A 64 -6.59 -16.89 4.00
C THR A 64 -6.32 -17.65 5.29
N ASP A 65 -5.26 -17.26 6.00
CA ASP A 65 -5.02 -17.66 7.37
C ASP A 65 -5.28 -16.43 8.24
N GLY A 66 -6.32 -16.50 9.06
CA GLY A 66 -6.81 -15.36 9.82
C GLY A 66 -7.88 -15.78 10.81
N VAL A 67 -7.60 -15.55 12.10
CA VAL A 67 -8.54 -15.76 13.21
C VAL A 67 -9.47 -14.55 13.31
N GLY A 68 -10.75 -14.75 13.02
CA GLY A 68 -11.80 -13.74 13.00
C GLY A 68 -12.23 -13.17 14.36
N GLU A 69 -11.34 -12.84 15.29
CA GLU A 69 -11.75 -12.33 16.63
C GLU A 69 -11.23 -10.90 16.99
N SER A 70 -12.14 -9.91 16.82
CA SER A 70 -12.11 -8.46 17.14
C SER A 70 -10.79 -7.65 17.10
N TRP A 71 -10.70 -6.60 16.26
CA TRP A 71 -9.55 -5.69 16.21
C TRP A 71 -9.46 -4.94 17.56
N GLY A 72 -8.25 -4.83 18.14
CA GLY A 72 -8.04 -3.99 19.33
C GLY A 72 -8.71 -4.45 20.63
N ASN A 73 -9.18 -5.69 20.75
CA ASN A 73 -9.80 -6.15 22.00
C ASN A 73 -8.75 -6.25 23.12
N ALA A 74 -9.04 -5.58 24.23
CA ALA A 74 -8.09 -5.36 25.33
C ALA A 74 -7.81 -6.63 26.15
N ASN A 75 -8.76 -7.57 26.20
CA ASN A 75 -8.76 -8.71 27.11
C ASN A 75 -7.90 -9.93 26.66
N GLY A 76 -7.21 -9.84 25.53
CA GLY A 76 -6.41 -10.94 24.99
C GLY A 76 -4.91 -10.64 25.05
N HIS A 77 -4.09 -11.59 25.51
CA HIS A 77 -2.62 -11.47 25.59
C HIS A 77 -1.87 -11.21 24.26
N LYS A 78 -2.57 -10.94 23.16
CA LYS A 78 -1.99 -10.61 21.86
C LYS A 78 -2.88 -9.59 21.15
N GLY A 79 -2.68 -8.31 21.42
CA GLY A 79 -3.20 -7.23 20.56
C GLY A 79 -2.68 -7.25 19.12
N GLU A 80 -1.94 -8.31 18.77
CA GLU A 80 -1.49 -8.72 17.45
C GLU A 80 -2.66 -9.33 16.67
N ARG A 81 -3.26 -8.53 15.80
CA ARG A 81 -4.15 -9.00 14.75
C ARG A 81 -3.31 -9.42 13.56
N LEU A 82 -3.52 -10.61 13.04
CA LEU A 82 -2.86 -11.09 11.84
C LEU A 82 -3.87 -11.68 10.88
N CYS A 83 -3.80 -11.25 9.62
CA CYS A 83 -4.53 -11.86 8.52
C CYS A 83 -3.60 -11.92 7.32
N GLN A 84 -3.44 -13.12 6.78
CA GLN A 84 -2.59 -13.44 5.65
C GLN A 84 -3.43 -13.99 4.52
N TYR A 85 -3.06 -13.64 3.30
CA TYR A 85 -3.63 -14.20 2.08
C TYR A 85 -2.55 -14.91 1.30
N PHE A 86 -2.91 -16.09 0.80
CA PHE A 86 -2.04 -16.98 0.05
C PHE A 86 -2.64 -17.26 -1.31
N VAL A 87 -1.84 -17.11 -2.37
CA VAL A 87 -2.20 -17.60 -3.70
C VAL A 87 -1.32 -18.79 -3.99
N ASP A 88 -1.94 -19.96 -4.21
CA ASP A 88 -1.25 -21.23 -4.46
C ASP A 88 -0.20 -21.62 -3.40
N GLY A 89 -0.37 -21.11 -2.17
CA GLY A 89 0.51 -21.36 -1.04
C GLY A 89 1.55 -20.26 -0.75
N ASP A 90 1.71 -19.29 -1.65
CA ASP A 90 2.61 -18.15 -1.49
C ASP A 90 1.90 -16.95 -0.85
N ILE A 91 2.53 -16.30 0.13
CA ILE A 91 1.96 -15.12 0.80
C ILE A 91 1.94 -13.94 -0.16
N GLU A 92 0.74 -13.51 -0.56
CA GLU A 92 0.53 -12.32 -1.39
C GLU A 92 0.37 -11.06 -0.55
N LEU A 93 -0.36 -11.15 0.56
CA LEU A 93 -0.71 -10.03 1.40
C LEU A 93 -0.73 -10.43 2.87
N TRP A 94 -0.10 -9.62 3.71
CA TRP A 94 -0.03 -9.78 5.16
C TRP A 94 -0.47 -8.48 5.80
N ILE A 95 -1.46 -8.53 6.68
CA ILE A 95 -1.93 -7.39 7.47
C ILE A 95 -1.78 -7.73 8.94
N GLU A 96 -1.08 -6.85 9.66
CA GLU A 96 -0.80 -6.97 11.08
C GLU A 96 -1.23 -5.70 11.80
N GLY A 97 -1.75 -5.83 13.01
CA GLY A 97 -1.98 -4.71 13.91
C GLY A 97 -1.40 -5.02 15.28
N ASP A 98 -0.72 -4.08 15.94
CA ASP A 98 -0.16 -4.28 17.28
C ASP A 98 -0.12 -2.98 18.09
N TRP A 99 -0.32 -3.08 19.40
CA TRP A 99 -0.20 -1.95 20.33
C TRP A 99 1.28 -1.61 20.57
N ARG A 100 1.63 -0.34 20.44
CA ARG A 100 2.99 0.16 20.65
C ARG A 100 3.01 1.25 21.72
N MET A 101 4.19 1.53 22.25
CA MET A 101 4.46 2.66 23.15
C MET A 101 5.13 3.79 22.36
N SER A 102 4.78 5.05 22.63
CA SER A 102 5.55 6.19 22.16
C SER A 102 6.76 6.45 23.05
N GLY A 103 7.76 7.15 22.50
CA GLY A 103 8.73 7.88 23.31
C GLY A 103 9.81 7.09 24.06
N LYS A 104 9.80 5.74 24.09
CA LYS A 104 10.90 4.95 24.66
C LYS A 104 11.92 4.55 23.59
N GLU A 105 13.21 4.82 23.86
CA GLU A 105 14.37 4.43 23.03
C GLU A 105 14.44 2.92 22.73
N GLU A 106 13.77 2.07 23.52
CA GLU A 106 13.86 0.62 23.39
C GLU A 106 12.92 -0.01 22.33
N SER A 107 11.94 0.71 21.78
CA SER A 107 11.13 0.17 20.68
C SER A 107 11.62 0.71 19.34
N LEU A 108 12.51 -0.06 18.70
CA LEU A 108 12.98 0.18 17.32
C LEU A 108 11.83 0.26 16.28
N LEU A 109 10.58 -0.02 16.68
CA LEU A 109 9.39 -0.09 15.83
C LEU A 109 8.25 0.82 16.35
N SER A 110 8.56 1.84 17.14
CA SER A 110 7.58 2.78 17.75
C SER A 110 6.93 3.79 16.81
N SER A 111 7.40 3.89 15.56
CA SER A 111 6.84 4.78 14.54
C SER A 111 6.78 4.10 13.17
N PRO A 112 5.86 4.51 12.29
CA PRO A 112 5.77 3.96 10.93
C PRO A 112 7.10 4.03 10.17
N ARG A 113 7.80 5.15 10.32
CA ARG A 113 9.11 5.36 9.68
C ARG A 113 10.18 4.41 10.23
N ALA A 114 10.15 4.13 11.52
CA ALA A 114 11.07 3.17 12.15
C ALA A 114 10.79 1.73 11.67
N VAL A 115 9.51 1.35 11.57
CA VAL A 115 9.07 0.08 10.96
C VAL A 115 9.56 -0.03 9.52
N ALA A 116 9.31 0.98 8.70
CA ALA A 116 9.73 1.00 7.30
C ALA A 116 11.26 0.95 7.14
N LYS A 117 12.01 1.60 8.05
CA LYS A 117 13.48 1.51 8.08
C LYS A 117 13.98 0.12 8.48
N PHE A 118 13.27 -0.56 9.39
CA PHE A 118 13.63 -1.90 9.84
C PHE A 118 13.44 -2.96 8.75
N TYR A 119 12.30 -2.92 8.05
CA TYR A 119 11.98 -3.89 6.98
C TYR A 119 12.55 -3.51 5.60
N GLY A 120 12.86 -2.24 5.37
CA GLY A 120 13.31 -1.72 4.09
C GLY A 120 14.83 -1.76 3.90
N LYS A 121 15.28 -2.14 2.70
CA LYS A 121 16.68 -1.96 2.27
C LYS A 121 16.98 -0.53 1.82
N LYS A 122 15.94 0.21 1.42
CA LYS A 122 16.00 1.60 0.95
C LYS A 122 15.49 2.54 2.04
N PRO A 123 15.85 3.84 2.00
CA PRO A 123 15.30 4.82 2.93
C PRO A 123 13.76 4.81 2.91
N PRO A 124 13.11 4.86 4.08
CA PRO A 124 11.65 4.89 4.16
C PRO A 124 11.10 6.17 3.52
N ARG A 125 9.89 6.08 2.96
CA ARG A 125 9.17 7.19 2.36
C ARG A 125 7.92 7.49 3.16
N ASP A 126 7.74 8.72 3.60
CA ASP A 126 6.49 9.11 4.27
C ASP A 126 5.36 9.14 3.23
N PHE A 127 4.17 8.68 3.60
CA PHE A 127 2.99 8.69 2.74
C PHE A 127 1.94 9.67 3.29
N PRO A 128 1.42 10.61 2.48
CA PRO A 128 0.45 11.58 2.93
C PRO A 128 -0.92 10.92 3.23
N GLY A 129 -1.65 11.45 4.20
CA GLY A 129 -2.98 10.93 4.54
C GLY A 129 -3.45 11.39 5.91
N LYS A 130 -4.55 10.79 6.38
CA LYS A 130 -5.14 11.07 7.70
C LYS A 130 -4.25 10.57 8.82
N PHE A 131 -3.67 9.38 8.65
CA PHE A 131 -2.80 8.75 9.62
C PHE A 131 -1.33 8.99 9.25
N LYS A 132 -0.45 9.10 10.24
CA LYS A 132 0.99 9.13 9.97
C LYS A 132 1.37 7.76 9.38
N ALA A 133 1.94 7.76 8.18
CA ALA A 133 2.30 6.54 7.48
C ALA A 133 3.67 6.64 6.81
N ALA A 134 4.33 5.49 6.67
CA ALA A 134 5.55 5.36 5.88
C ALA A 134 5.57 4.03 5.14
N THR A 135 6.19 4.02 3.96
CA THR A 135 6.29 2.84 3.10
C THR A 135 7.74 2.41 2.89
N TRP A 136 7.90 1.14 2.53
CA TRP A 136 9.10 0.54 1.99
C TRP A 136 8.74 -0.32 0.78
N GLN A 137 9.72 -0.98 0.17
CA GLN A 137 9.55 -1.70 -1.11
C GLN A 137 8.46 -2.78 -1.09
N ARG A 138 8.16 -3.36 0.08
CA ARG A 138 7.26 -4.51 0.23
C ARG A 138 6.19 -4.31 1.31
N GLY A 139 5.96 -3.07 1.72
CA GLY A 139 4.95 -2.80 2.72
C GLY A 139 4.81 -1.34 3.10
N ALA A 140 3.86 -1.11 3.98
CA ALA A 140 3.60 0.18 4.58
C ALA A 140 3.16 -0.01 6.03
N ALA A 141 3.43 1.00 6.84
CA ALA A 141 2.96 1.07 8.21
C ALA A 141 2.22 2.39 8.42
N ALA A 142 1.21 2.37 9.26
CA ALA A 142 0.52 3.57 9.73
C ALA A 142 0.12 3.40 11.19
N VAL A 143 -0.15 4.51 11.86
CA VAL A 143 -0.39 4.52 13.30
C VAL A 143 -1.64 5.33 13.64
N VAL A 144 -2.39 4.79 14.60
CA VAL A 144 -3.46 5.47 15.34
C VAL A 144 -2.90 5.85 16.70
N ASP A 145 -2.90 7.13 17.04
CA ASP A 145 -2.61 7.58 18.41
C ASP A 145 -3.87 7.27 19.26
N CYS A 146 -3.75 6.31 20.18
CA CYS A 146 -4.85 5.72 20.95
C CYS A 146 -4.27 5.00 22.16
N THR A 147 -4.69 5.35 23.38
CA THR A 147 -4.20 4.67 24.59
C THR A 147 -4.98 3.40 24.85
N GLN A 148 -4.29 2.28 25.06
CA GLN A 148 -4.92 1.01 25.40
C GLN A 148 -5.51 1.10 26.81
N PRO A 149 -6.82 0.85 27.02
CA PRO A 149 -7.48 0.99 28.32
C PRO A 149 -6.84 0.19 29.47
N GLU A 150 -6.27 -0.98 29.17
CA GLU A 150 -5.65 -1.86 30.19
C GLU A 150 -4.15 -1.60 30.38
N HIS A 151 -3.53 -0.81 29.51
CA HIS A 151 -2.09 -0.61 29.46
C HIS A 151 -1.75 0.83 29.03
N GLU A 152 -1.75 1.76 29.99
CA GLU A 152 -1.45 3.19 29.77
C GLU A 152 -0.11 3.46 29.06
N SER A 153 0.85 2.53 29.15
CA SER A 153 2.13 2.67 28.44
C SER A 153 2.02 2.48 26.92
N ARG A 154 0.97 1.82 26.44
CA ARG A 154 0.69 1.61 25.02
C ARG A 154 -0.28 2.68 24.53
N ASP A 155 0.27 3.71 23.94
CA ASP A 155 -0.42 4.94 23.54
C ASP A 155 -0.71 5.04 22.04
N ARG A 156 -0.49 3.96 21.30
CA ARG A 156 -0.77 3.90 19.87
C ARG A 156 -1.01 2.48 19.39
N TYR A 157 -1.80 2.34 18.33
CA TYR A 157 -1.98 1.09 17.59
C TYR A 157 -1.33 1.21 16.21
N MET A 158 -0.39 0.31 15.89
CA MET A 158 0.33 0.28 14.62
C MET A 158 -0.33 -0.73 13.69
N VAL A 159 -0.69 -0.31 12.48
CA VAL A 159 -1.11 -1.19 11.39
C VAL A 159 0.04 -1.34 10.41
N ILE A 160 0.30 -2.57 10.00
CA ILE A 160 1.35 -2.92 9.04
C ILE A 160 0.74 -3.76 7.92
N VAL A 161 0.97 -3.34 6.68
CA VAL A 161 0.62 -4.10 5.47
C VAL A 161 1.92 -4.50 4.78
N LYS A 162 2.05 -5.78 4.40
CA LYS A 162 3.20 -6.31 3.65
C LYS A 162 2.72 -7.14 2.47
N THR A 163 3.51 -7.21 1.40
CA THR A 163 3.24 -8.07 0.25
C THR A 163 4.30 -9.13 0.06
N GLY A 164 3.96 -10.12 -0.78
CA GLY A 164 4.88 -11.12 -1.32
C GLY A 164 6.11 -10.53 -2.01
N GLU A 165 7.02 -11.42 -2.41
CA GLU A 165 8.20 -11.02 -3.21
C GLU A 165 7.76 -10.52 -4.58
N ASP A 166 8.51 -9.55 -5.10
CA ASP A 166 8.41 -9.07 -6.49
C ASP A 166 7.03 -8.55 -6.96
N ARG A 167 6.05 -8.35 -6.07
CA ARG A 167 4.70 -7.84 -6.42
C ARG A 167 4.68 -6.57 -7.27
N PHE A 168 5.70 -5.74 -7.14
CA PHE A 168 5.85 -4.50 -7.88
C PHE A 168 7.05 -4.50 -8.83
N ASP A 169 7.73 -5.64 -9.05
CA ASP A 169 8.87 -5.78 -9.97
C ASP A 169 9.97 -4.71 -9.80
N GLY A 170 10.15 -4.23 -8.56
CA GLY A 170 11.09 -3.15 -8.25
C GLY A 170 10.59 -1.73 -8.55
N ASP A 171 9.37 -1.54 -9.09
CA ASP A 171 8.67 -0.26 -9.19
C ASP A 171 8.30 0.28 -7.80
N SER A 172 9.29 0.93 -7.19
CA SER A 172 9.15 1.53 -5.87
C SER A 172 8.18 2.71 -5.82
N SER A 173 7.82 3.30 -6.96
CA SER A 173 6.84 4.40 -7.02
C SER A 173 5.43 3.84 -6.93
N ARG A 174 5.11 2.85 -7.77
CA ARG A 174 3.83 2.14 -7.70
C ARG A 174 3.63 1.46 -6.35
N ALA A 175 4.68 0.80 -5.82
CA ALA A 175 4.62 0.18 -4.49
C ALA A 175 4.31 1.22 -3.39
N HIS A 176 4.93 2.39 -3.45
CA HIS A 176 4.70 3.45 -2.46
C HIS A 176 3.27 3.98 -2.50
N GLU A 177 2.70 4.14 -3.70
CA GLU A 177 1.33 4.61 -3.87
C GLU A 177 0.32 3.55 -3.41
N ALA A 178 0.36 2.35 -4.00
CA ALA A 178 -0.60 1.29 -3.71
C ALA A 178 -0.60 0.88 -2.22
N LEU A 179 0.59 0.69 -1.63
CA LEU A 179 0.68 0.28 -0.22
C LEU A 179 0.40 1.43 0.74
N GLY A 180 0.73 2.66 0.35
CA GLY A 180 0.41 3.85 1.12
C GLY A 180 -1.09 4.09 1.21
N GLU A 181 -1.81 4.00 0.09
CA GLU A 181 -3.26 4.10 0.05
C GLU A 181 -3.92 2.97 0.84
N LEU A 182 -3.46 1.73 0.63
CA LEU A 182 -4.02 0.58 1.32
C LEU A 182 -3.86 0.70 2.84
N VAL A 183 -2.68 1.06 3.34
CA VAL A 183 -2.47 1.17 4.79
C VAL A 183 -3.31 2.29 5.39
N GLN A 184 -3.57 3.40 4.67
CA GLN A 184 -4.47 4.46 5.15
C GLN A 184 -5.90 3.94 5.33
N SER A 185 -6.43 3.21 4.34
CA SER A 185 -7.79 2.67 4.40
C SER A 185 -7.95 1.56 5.44
N VAL A 186 -6.99 0.65 5.53
CA VAL A 186 -6.98 -0.39 6.58
C VAL A 186 -6.94 0.29 7.95
N THR A 187 -6.08 1.30 8.14
CA THR A 187 -5.98 2.01 9.42
C THR A 187 -7.25 2.79 9.74
N ALA A 188 -7.94 3.35 8.74
CA ALA A 188 -9.23 4.00 8.93
C ALA A 188 -10.28 3.03 9.49
N GLU A 189 -10.42 1.87 8.85
CA GLU A 189 -11.36 0.84 9.29
C GLU A 189 -10.97 0.29 10.67
N VAL A 190 -9.69 0.05 10.93
CA VAL A 190 -9.22 -0.37 12.25
C VAL A 190 -9.57 0.68 13.30
N ASN A 191 -9.29 1.95 13.05
CA ASN A 191 -9.59 3.05 13.97
C ASN A 191 -11.07 3.14 14.35
N GLU A 192 -11.99 2.77 13.46
CA GLU A 192 -13.44 2.74 13.79
C GLU A 192 -13.83 1.63 14.77
N HIS A 193 -12.98 0.60 14.92
CA HIS A 193 -13.23 -0.56 15.77
C HIS A 193 -12.30 -0.62 17.00
N LEU A 194 -11.28 0.24 17.05
CA LEU A 194 -10.38 0.33 18.21
C LEU A 194 -11.14 0.92 19.41
N VAL A 195 -10.87 0.35 20.57
CA VAL A 195 -11.34 0.86 21.85
C VAL A 195 -10.17 1.58 22.51
N CYS A 196 -10.28 2.90 22.68
CA CYS A 196 -9.29 3.74 23.32
C CYS A 196 -9.70 4.09 24.76
N GLU A 197 -8.72 4.44 25.58
CA GLU A 197 -8.99 5.03 26.89
C GLU A 197 -9.83 6.30 26.74
N GLY A 198 -10.91 6.41 27.52
CA GLY A 198 -11.84 7.55 27.49
C GLY A 198 -13.06 7.37 26.58
N ASP A 199 -13.20 6.24 25.88
CA ASP A 199 -14.37 5.93 25.03
C ASP A 199 -15.59 5.37 25.81
N TYR A 200 -15.54 5.35 27.15
CA TYR A 200 -16.57 4.81 28.04
C TYR A 200 -17.25 5.86 28.91
#